data_AF-A0A494VU40-F1
#
_entry.id   AF-A0A494VU40-F1
#
_cell.length_a   1.000
_cell.length_b   1.000
_cell.length_c   1.000
_cell.angle_alpha   90.00
_cell.angle_beta   90.00
_cell.angle_gamma   90.00
#
_symmetry.space_group_name_H-M   'P 1'
#
loop_
_entity.id
_entity.type
_entity.pdbx_description
1 polymer ?
#
loop_
_entity_poly.entity_id
_entity_poly.type
_entity_poly.pdbx_seq_one_letter_code
_entity_poly.pdbx_strand_id
1 'polypeptide(L)'
;MRTIKTKTTGPTNMKPVKKYPASLRFWHWTNTIVISGSLITVLINSTVTDEQPISALVQTELQKSGVTITGQQANSVAHGISDDVWNIHVYFGYTLALLLLFRIGMEFFQRADQKFIFKLSNAYRQFKLTGKKQKHAKHTFIVKAIYASLYGLLTIMVISGLFLAFEDLLAPFKAIRHSVKEVHGFCMYLVLAFIIVHITGVFLAERSTDKGIISDMISGGEDRA
;
A
#
# COMPACT_ATOMS: atom_id res chain seq x y z
N MET A 1 -0.41 -10.10 -68.83
CA MET A 1 -1.22 -10.49 -67.65
C MET A 1 -0.26 -10.67 -66.48
N ARG A 2 -0.16 -9.68 -65.58
CA ARG A 2 0.81 -9.68 -64.46
C ARG A 2 0.17 -10.34 -63.24
N THR A 3 0.66 -11.51 -62.85
CA THR A 3 0.19 -12.24 -61.67
C THR A 3 0.70 -11.54 -60.41
N ILE A 4 -0.19 -10.88 -59.67
CA ILE A 4 0.10 -10.30 -58.36
C ILE A 4 0.22 -11.45 -57.36
N LYS A 5 1.45 -11.77 -56.90
CA LYS A 5 1.66 -12.64 -55.75
C LYS A 5 1.20 -11.88 -54.50
N THR A 6 0.13 -12.33 -53.87
CA THR A 6 -0.27 -11.86 -52.54
C THR A 6 0.76 -12.33 -51.52
N LYS A 7 1.36 -11.37 -50.81
CA LYS A 7 2.30 -11.60 -49.71
C LYS A 7 1.49 -12.04 -48.50
N THR A 8 1.46 -13.34 -48.22
CA THR A 8 0.90 -13.89 -46.97
C THR A 8 1.70 -13.33 -45.80
N THR A 9 1.11 -12.42 -45.03
CA THR A 9 1.65 -11.97 -43.75
C THR A 9 1.57 -13.15 -42.77
N GLY A 10 2.73 -13.64 -42.32
CA GLY A 10 2.81 -14.69 -41.31
C GLY A 10 2.14 -14.29 -39.99
N PRO A 11 1.86 -15.26 -39.10
CA PRO A 11 1.19 -14.98 -37.83
C PRO A 11 2.01 -13.97 -37.04
N THR A 12 1.41 -12.81 -36.77
CA THR A 12 1.96 -11.84 -35.84
C THR A 12 2.16 -12.55 -34.51
N ASN A 13 3.41 -12.62 -34.05
CA ASN A 13 3.77 -13.11 -32.71
C ASN A 13 3.23 -12.10 -31.68
N MET A 14 1.91 -12.08 -31.51
CA MET A 14 1.24 -11.30 -30.47
C MET A 14 1.56 -12.01 -29.16
N LYS A 15 2.46 -11.41 -28.37
CA LYS A 15 2.69 -11.84 -27.00
C LYS A 15 1.32 -12.00 -26.32
N PRO A 16 1.04 -13.13 -25.67
CA PRO A 16 -0.25 -13.35 -25.03
C PRO A 16 -0.53 -12.19 -24.05
N VAL A 17 -1.73 -11.61 -24.17
CA VAL A 17 -2.16 -10.53 -23.29
C VAL A 17 -2.30 -11.13 -21.89
N LYS A 18 -1.40 -10.74 -20.98
CA LYS A 18 -1.43 -11.20 -19.59
C LYS A 18 -2.54 -10.51 -18.83
N LYS A 19 -3.30 -11.25 -18.04
CA LYS A 19 -4.38 -10.75 -17.16
C LYS A 19 -3.88 -9.66 -16.21
N TYR A 20 -2.67 -9.83 -15.66
CA TYR A 20 -1.97 -8.84 -14.83
C TYR A 20 -0.63 -8.44 -15.46
N PRO A 21 -0.49 -7.18 -15.93
CA PRO A 21 0.75 -6.70 -16.54
C PRO A 21 1.89 -6.67 -15.51
N ALA A 22 3.13 -6.82 -15.99
CA ALA A 22 4.32 -6.91 -15.12
C ALA A 22 4.51 -5.68 -14.23
N SER A 23 4.24 -4.47 -14.75
CA SER A 23 4.34 -3.22 -13.98
C SER A 23 3.35 -3.17 -12.82
N LEU A 24 2.13 -3.67 -13.02
CA LEU A 24 1.11 -3.73 -11.96
C LEU A 24 1.50 -4.72 -10.86
N ARG A 25 2.01 -5.90 -11.24
CA ARG A 25 2.47 -6.92 -10.29
C ARG A 25 3.65 -6.43 -9.47
N PHE A 26 4.66 -5.86 -10.13
CA PHE A 26 5.80 -5.24 -9.46
C PHE A 26 5.34 -4.17 -8.48
N TRP A 27 4.52 -3.22 -8.93
CA TRP A 27 3.97 -2.18 -8.08
C TRP A 27 3.21 -2.75 -6.88
N HIS A 28 2.36 -3.76 -7.07
CA HIS A 28 1.60 -4.38 -5.99
C HIS A 28 2.52 -5.00 -4.93
N TRP A 29 3.47 -5.85 -5.33
CA TRP A 29 4.37 -6.53 -4.38
C TRP A 29 5.32 -5.56 -3.68
N THR A 30 5.80 -4.52 -4.38
CA THR A 30 6.58 -3.46 -3.73
C THR A 30 5.75 -2.71 -2.70
N ASN A 31 4.48 -2.40 -2.98
CA ASN A 31 3.58 -1.79 -2.00
C ASN A 31 3.37 -2.70 -0.79
N THR A 32 3.17 -4.00 -1.00
CA THR A 32 3.03 -4.97 0.10
C THR A 32 4.25 -4.93 1.01
N ILE A 33 5.47 -4.96 0.46
CA ILE A 33 6.71 -4.92 1.25
C ILE A 33 6.85 -3.59 2.00
N VAL A 34 6.61 -2.46 1.33
CA VAL A 34 6.75 -1.12 1.92
C VAL A 34 5.72 -0.89 3.03
N ILE A 35 4.45 -1.24 2.81
CA ILE A 35 3.39 -1.07 3.79
C ILE A 35 3.61 -2.01 4.98
N SER A 36 3.94 -3.29 4.74
CA SER A 36 4.25 -4.23 5.82
C SER A 36 5.46 -3.79 6.63
N GLY A 37 6.55 -3.37 5.97
CA GLY A 37 7.75 -2.85 6.63
C GLY A 37 7.45 -1.61 7.49
N SER A 38 6.69 -0.65 6.93
CA SER A 38 6.25 0.55 7.63
C SER A 38 5.37 0.25 8.86
N LEU A 39 4.47 -0.74 8.78
CA LEU A 39 3.66 -1.17 9.93
C LEU A 39 4.50 -1.88 10.99
N ILE A 40 5.49 -2.68 10.57
CA ILE A 40 6.43 -3.34 11.48
C ILE A 40 7.25 -2.30 12.25
N THR A 41 7.71 -1.22 11.61
CA THR A 41 8.45 -0.17 12.32
C THR A 41 7.57 0.53 13.37
N VAL A 42 6.28 0.76 13.08
CA VAL A 42 5.31 1.29 14.07
C VAL A 42 5.13 0.33 15.24
N LEU A 43 5.03 -0.97 14.97
CA LEU A 43 4.91 -1.98 16.00
C LEU A 43 6.16 -2.05 16.88
N ILE A 44 7.35 -2.09 16.27
CA ILE A 44 8.63 -2.08 16.99
C ILE A 44 8.74 -0.83 17.85
N ASN A 45 8.40 0.34 17.30
CA ASN A 45 8.55 1.58 18.04
C ASN A 45 7.63 1.70 19.24
N SER A 46 6.39 1.25 19.10
CA SER A 46 5.40 1.31 20.17
C SER A 46 5.52 0.19 21.22
N THR A 47 6.38 -0.82 20.99
CA THR A 47 6.50 -1.97 21.91
C THR A 47 7.93 -2.22 22.38
N VAL A 48 8.89 -2.30 21.46
CA VAL A 48 10.27 -2.68 21.74
C VAL A 48 11.11 -1.46 22.07
N THR A 49 11.02 -0.39 21.27
CA THR A 49 11.82 0.83 21.44
C THR A 49 11.08 1.96 22.15
N ASP A 50 10.04 1.63 22.92
CA ASP A 50 9.37 2.61 23.77
C ASP A 50 10.36 3.19 24.80
N GLU A 51 10.24 4.48 25.08
CA GLU A 51 11.23 5.21 25.86
C GLU A 51 11.33 4.71 27.30
N GLN A 52 10.23 4.26 27.90
CA GLN A 52 10.21 3.79 29.29
C GLN A 52 10.99 2.47 29.46
N PRO A 53 10.69 1.37 28.75
CA PRO A 53 11.44 0.12 28.90
C PRO A 53 12.90 0.26 28.44
N ILE A 54 13.18 1.00 27.37
CA ILE A 54 14.56 1.19 26.90
C ILE A 54 15.37 2.02 27.89
N SER A 55 14.83 3.12 28.44
CA SER A 55 15.57 3.93 29.41
C SER A 55 15.92 3.14 30.67
N ALA A 56 14.98 2.31 31.17
CA ALA A 56 15.23 1.41 32.28
C ALA A 56 16.31 0.35 31.96
N LEU A 57 16.28 -0.22 30.74
CA LEU A 57 17.27 -1.18 30.27
C LEU A 57 18.67 -0.55 30.18
N VAL A 58 18.79 0.61 29.54
CA VAL A 58 20.05 1.35 29.38
C VAL A 58 20.65 1.69 30.75
N GLN A 59 19.83 2.19 31.68
CA GLN A 59 20.30 2.51 33.03
C GLN A 59 20.80 1.25 33.77
N THR A 60 20.08 0.13 33.66
CA THR A 60 20.44 -1.14 34.30
C THR A 60 21.75 -1.71 33.75
N GLU A 61 21.91 -1.74 32.44
CA GLU A 61 23.11 -2.33 31.80
C GLU A 61 24.37 -1.47 32.02
N LEU A 62 24.23 -0.15 32.05
CA LEU A 62 25.35 0.74 32.38
C LEU A 62 25.73 0.65 33.85
N GLN A 63 24.76 0.54 34.76
CA GLN A 63 25.02 0.32 36.19
C GLN A 63 25.77 -0.99 36.43
N LYS A 64 25.40 -2.08 35.75
CA LYS A 64 26.14 -3.36 35.80
C LYS A 64 27.60 -3.22 35.32
N SER A 65 27.84 -2.28 34.42
CA SER A 65 29.17 -1.96 33.88
C SER A 65 29.94 -0.96 34.75
N GLY A 66 29.43 -0.60 35.94
CA GLY A 66 30.04 0.35 36.86
C GLY A 66 29.82 1.83 36.51
N VAL A 67 28.96 2.12 35.53
CA VAL A 67 28.64 3.48 35.08
C VAL A 67 27.25 3.88 35.56
N THR A 68 27.18 4.82 36.50
CA THR A 68 25.89 5.36 36.98
C THR A 68 25.48 6.55 36.12
N ILE A 69 24.34 6.44 35.43
CA ILE A 69 23.71 7.52 34.68
C ILE A 69 22.40 7.96 35.33
N THR A 70 22.03 9.22 35.13
CA THR A 70 20.73 9.76 35.56
C THR A 70 19.60 9.25 34.66
N GLY A 71 18.36 9.27 35.16
CA GLY A 71 17.20 8.90 34.36
C GLY A 71 17.01 9.78 33.12
N GLN A 72 17.40 11.06 33.20
CA GLN A 72 17.35 11.98 32.06
C GLN A 72 18.36 11.59 30.96
N GLN A 73 19.57 11.16 31.35
CA GLN A 73 20.55 10.66 30.40
C GLN A 73 20.08 9.36 29.74
N ALA A 74 19.48 8.45 30.51
CA ALA A 74 18.94 7.20 29.99
C ALA A 74 17.76 7.44 29.03
N ASN A 75 16.87 8.35 29.37
CA ASN A 75 15.75 8.74 28.49
C ASN A 75 16.24 9.40 27.20
N SER A 76 17.27 10.24 27.26
CA SER A 76 17.85 10.85 26.04
C SER A 76 18.39 9.79 25.06
N VAL A 77 19.03 8.73 25.57
CA VAL A 77 19.48 7.60 24.75
C VAL A 77 18.28 6.82 24.19
N ALA A 78 17.28 6.55 25.02
CA ALA A 78 16.08 5.84 24.61
C ALA A 78 15.31 6.59 23.51
N HIS A 79 15.18 7.91 23.65
CA HIS A 79 14.56 8.79 22.67
C HIS A 79 15.30 8.72 21.33
N GLY A 80 16.64 8.81 21.33
CA GLY A 80 17.43 8.66 20.10
C GLY A 80 17.23 7.32 19.39
N ILE A 81 17.11 6.22 20.13
CA ILE A 81 16.82 4.89 19.55
C ILE A 81 15.41 4.85 18.93
N SER A 82 14.40 5.41 19.62
CA SER A 82 13.04 5.53 19.08
C SER A 82 13.01 6.38 17.80
N ASP A 83 13.71 7.51 17.80
CA ASP A 83 13.81 8.42 16.65
C ASP A 83 14.44 7.74 15.42
N ASP A 84 15.45 6.91 15.61
CA ASP A 84 16.06 6.14 14.51
C ASP A 84 15.05 5.17 13.86
N VAL A 85 14.20 4.50 14.65
CA VAL A 85 13.13 3.64 14.11
C VAL A 85 12.08 4.46 13.38
N TRP A 86 11.74 5.65 13.89
CA TRP A 86 10.86 6.61 13.22
C TRP A 86 11.43 7.12 11.91
N ASN A 87 12.72 7.37 11.82
CA ASN A 87 13.38 7.76 10.57
C ASN A 87 13.23 6.67 9.50
N ILE A 88 13.36 5.39 9.88
CA ILE A 88 13.11 4.27 8.97
C ILE A 88 11.64 4.26 8.50
N HIS A 89 10.68 4.49 9.40
CA HIS A 89 9.27 4.62 9.04
C HIS A 89 9.04 5.74 8.01
N VAL A 90 9.68 6.90 8.21
CA VAL A 90 9.61 8.04 7.29
C VAL A 90 10.16 7.68 5.90
N TYR A 91 11.28 6.94 5.81
CA TYR A 91 11.81 6.46 4.53
C TYR A 91 10.85 5.51 3.80
N PHE A 92 10.18 4.62 4.52
CA PHE A 92 9.09 3.82 3.94
C PHE A 92 7.95 4.73 3.45
N GLY A 93 7.61 5.78 4.19
CA GLY A 93 6.64 6.79 3.80
C GLY A 93 7.00 7.51 2.49
N TYR A 94 8.24 7.96 2.32
CA TYR A 94 8.71 8.56 1.06
C TYR A 94 8.65 7.57 -0.11
N THR A 95 9.02 6.31 0.14
CA THR A 95 8.93 5.25 -0.86
C THR A 95 7.48 5.00 -1.27
N LEU A 96 6.56 4.97 -0.30
CA LEU A 96 5.12 4.84 -0.56
C LEU A 96 4.56 6.02 -1.35
N ALA A 97 4.99 7.24 -1.03
CA ALA A 97 4.62 8.44 -1.78
C ALA A 97 5.05 8.34 -3.25
N LEU A 98 6.31 7.94 -3.50
CA LEU A 98 6.82 7.72 -4.85
C LEU A 98 6.05 6.63 -5.59
N LEU A 99 5.73 5.51 -4.92
CA LEU A 99 4.94 4.43 -5.50
C LEU A 99 3.52 4.89 -5.85
N LEU A 100 2.91 5.73 -5.03
CA LEU A 100 1.58 6.29 -5.30
C LEU A 100 1.63 7.25 -6.50
N LEU A 101 2.62 8.14 -6.56
CA LEU A 101 2.85 9.02 -7.71
C LEU A 101 3.10 8.23 -9.00
N PHE A 102 3.92 7.18 -8.92
CA PHE A 102 4.15 6.27 -10.03
C PHE A 102 2.84 5.62 -10.51
N ARG A 103 1.96 5.20 -9.59
CA ARG A 103 0.65 4.62 -9.93
C ARG A 103 -0.26 5.62 -10.64
N ILE A 104 -0.30 6.85 -10.15
CA ILE A 104 -1.07 7.95 -10.73
C ILE A 104 -0.52 8.27 -12.13
N GLY A 105 0.80 8.38 -12.29
CA GLY A 105 1.46 8.55 -13.57
C GLY A 105 1.08 7.48 -14.57
N MET A 106 1.17 6.20 -14.19
CA MET A 106 0.77 5.08 -15.07
C MET A 106 -0.71 5.14 -15.49
N GLU A 107 -1.60 5.65 -14.65
CA GLU A 107 -3.03 5.79 -14.97
C GLU A 107 -3.26 6.75 -16.15
N PHE A 108 -2.40 7.75 -16.35
CA PHE A 108 -2.46 8.65 -17.50
C PHE A 108 -2.02 7.97 -18.81
N PHE A 109 -1.05 7.05 -18.75
CA PHE A 109 -0.49 6.36 -19.92
C PHE A 109 -1.24 5.07 -20.31
N GLN A 110 -2.13 4.54 -19.45
CA GLN A 110 -2.96 3.38 -19.78
C GLN A 110 -4.06 3.73 -20.79
N ARG A 111 -4.40 2.79 -21.70
CA ARG A 111 -5.55 2.94 -22.61
C ARG A 111 -6.84 3.14 -21.80
N ALA A 112 -7.78 3.92 -22.36
CA ALA A 112 -8.97 4.37 -21.63
C ALA A 112 -9.83 3.23 -21.04
N ASP A 113 -9.85 2.07 -21.68
CA ASP A 113 -10.51 0.82 -21.24
C ASP A 113 -9.81 0.14 -20.05
N GLN A 114 -8.52 0.37 -19.86
CA GLN A 114 -7.72 -0.22 -18.79
C GLN A 114 -7.69 0.62 -17.51
N LYS A 115 -8.01 1.92 -17.62
CA LYS A 115 -8.05 2.88 -16.50
C LYS A 115 -8.99 2.40 -15.39
N PHE A 116 -8.50 2.42 -14.16
CA PHE A 116 -9.27 2.13 -12.96
C PHE A 116 -10.52 3.00 -12.84
N ILE A 117 -10.40 4.30 -13.13
CA ILE A 117 -11.53 5.25 -13.05
C ILE A 117 -12.65 4.83 -14.01
N PHE A 118 -12.29 4.44 -15.23
CA PHE A 118 -13.26 3.96 -16.23
C PHE A 118 -13.87 2.62 -15.79
N LYS A 119 -13.06 1.67 -15.30
CA LYS A 119 -13.53 0.38 -14.76
C LYS A 119 -14.42 0.51 -13.53
N LEU A 120 -14.22 1.52 -12.70
CA LEU A 120 -15.03 1.84 -11.52
C LEU A 120 -16.35 2.48 -11.93
N SER A 121 -16.31 3.47 -12.83
CA SER A 121 -17.50 4.11 -13.41
C SER A 121 -18.40 3.10 -14.14
N ASN A 122 -17.81 2.22 -14.96
CA ASN A 122 -18.57 1.16 -15.63
C ASN A 122 -19.16 0.15 -14.64
N ALA A 123 -18.43 -0.21 -13.57
CA ALA A 123 -18.96 -1.10 -12.53
C ALA A 123 -20.12 -0.46 -11.76
N TYR A 124 -20.03 0.83 -11.43
CA TYR A 124 -21.11 1.58 -10.80
C TYR A 124 -22.33 1.68 -11.72
N ARG A 125 -22.12 1.96 -13.01
CA ARG A 125 -23.19 2.02 -14.02
C ARG A 125 -23.88 0.66 -14.19
N GLN A 126 -23.13 -0.44 -14.24
CA GLN A 126 -23.68 -1.80 -14.29
C GLN A 126 -24.46 -2.14 -13.01
N PHE A 127 -23.95 -1.80 -11.83
CA PHE A 127 -24.69 -1.97 -10.57
C PHE A 127 -26.02 -1.17 -10.56
N LYS A 128 -26.00 0.07 -11.06
CA LYS A 128 -27.18 0.94 -11.14
C LYS A 128 -28.20 0.46 -12.18
N LEU A 129 -27.74 -0.09 -13.32
CA LEU A 129 -28.59 -0.55 -14.42
C LEU A 129 -29.19 -1.94 -14.21
N THR A 130 -28.39 -2.93 -13.75
CA THR A 130 -28.86 -4.32 -13.59
C THR A 130 -29.58 -4.55 -12.26
N GLY A 131 -29.49 -3.56 -11.35
CA GLY A 131 -30.17 -3.58 -10.07
C GLY A 131 -29.65 -4.68 -9.14
N LYS A 132 -30.10 -4.60 -7.88
CA LYS A 132 -29.71 -5.47 -6.75
C LYS A 132 -29.98 -6.98 -6.95
N LYS A 133 -30.34 -7.47 -8.14
CA LYS A 133 -30.76 -8.86 -8.40
C LYS A 133 -29.62 -9.83 -8.75
N GLN A 134 -28.48 -9.36 -9.29
CA GLN A 134 -27.35 -10.22 -9.67
C GLN A 134 -26.22 -10.19 -8.63
N LYS A 135 -26.00 -11.30 -7.91
CA LYS A 135 -24.94 -11.44 -6.89
C LYS A 135 -23.55 -11.09 -7.44
N HIS A 136 -23.25 -11.49 -8.68
CA HIS A 136 -21.97 -11.21 -9.33
C HIS A 136 -21.73 -9.71 -9.57
N ALA A 137 -22.74 -8.96 -10.02
CA ALA A 137 -22.59 -7.52 -10.26
C ALA A 137 -22.33 -6.74 -8.96
N LYS A 138 -22.99 -7.14 -7.86
CA LYS A 138 -22.73 -6.57 -6.53
C LYS A 138 -21.32 -6.88 -6.04
N HIS A 139 -20.90 -8.14 -6.13
CA HIS A 139 -19.57 -8.57 -5.68
C HIS A 139 -18.46 -7.80 -6.41
N THR A 140 -18.54 -7.72 -7.74
CA THR A 140 -17.58 -6.98 -8.57
C THR A 140 -17.54 -5.48 -8.22
N PHE A 141 -18.69 -4.87 -7.92
CA PHE A 141 -18.73 -3.47 -7.48
C PHE A 141 -18.11 -3.27 -6.10
N ILE A 142 -18.47 -4.12 -5.12
CA ILE A 142 -17.94 -4.05 -3.74
C ILE A 142 -16.42 -4.19 -3.75
N VAL A 143 -15.89 -5.18 -4.46
CA VAL A 143 -14.45 -5.40 -4.56
C VAL A 143 -13.74 -4.16 -5.14
N LYS A 144 -14.28 -3.57 -6.22
CA LYS A 144 -13.72 -2.35 -6.80
C LYS A 144 -13.84 -1.12 -5.87
N ALA A 145 -14.92 -1.00 -5.11
CA ALA A 145 -15.11 0.07 -4.14
C ALA A 145 -14.14 -0.06 -2.95
N ILE A 146 -13.88 -1.29 -2.49
CA ILE A 146 -12.86 -1.60 -1.47
C ILE A 146 -11.46 -1.19 -1.96
N TYR A 147 -11.11 -1.47 -3.22
CA TYR A 147 -9.85 -0.97 -3.79
C TYR A 147 -9.81 0.55 -3.94
N ALA A 148 -10.92 1.20 -4.33
CA ALA A 148 -10.97 2.66 -4.43
C ALA A 148 -10.79 3.33 -3.06
N SER A 149 -11.40 2.76 -2.02
CA SER A 149 -11.25 3.23 -0.64
C SER A 149 -9.83 3.01 -0.11
N LEU A 150 -9.16 1.90 -0.45
CA LEU A 150 -7.74 1.72 -0.17
C LEU A 150 -6.89 2.83 -0.81
N TYR A 151 -7.11 3.15 -2.08
CA TYR A 151 -6.36 4.23 -2.75
C TYR A 151 -6.57 5.59 -2.08
N GLY A 152 -7.81 5.90 -1.71
CA GLY A 152 -8.12 7.12 -0.94
C GLY A 152 -7.42 7.13 0.42
N LEU A 153 -7.47 6.01 1.15
CA LEU A 153 -6.83 5.85 2.45
C LEU A 153 -5.31 5.99 2.37
N LEU A 154 -4.65 5.35 1.40
CA LEU A 154 -3.21 5.47 1.17
C LEU A 154 -2.82 6.91 0.79
N THR A 155 -3.68 7.62 0.05
CA THR A 155 -3.46 9.03 -0.27
C THR A 155 -3.49 9.89 0.99
N ILE A 156 -4.46 9.68 1.88
CA ILE A 156 -4.54 10.37 3.18
C ILE A 156 -3.31 10.04 4.03
N MET A 157 -2.89 8.77 4.09
CA MET A 157 -1.68 8.34 4.81
C MET A 157 -0.42 9.02 4.29
N VAL A 158 -0.23 9.08 2.98
CA VAL A 158 0.93 9.75 2.37
C VAL A 158 0.92 11.25 2.67
N ILE A 159 -0.23 11.94 2.49
CA ILE A 159 -0.32 13.39 2.73
C ILE A 159 -0.06 13.70 4.20
N SER A 160 -0.73 13.00 5.12
CA SER A 160 -0.55 13.20 6.56
C SER A 160 0.85 12.81 7.03
N GLY A 161 1.46 11.75 6.48
CA GLY A 161 2.83 11.35 6.80
C GLY A 161 3.86 12.36 6.33
N LEU A 162 3.74 12.87 5.09
CA LEU A 162 4.60 13.94 4.59
C LEU A 162 4.44 15.22 5.41
N PHE A 163 3.23 15.55 5.83
CA PHE A 163 2.98 16.69 6.69
C PHE A 163 3.73 16.59 8.03
N LEU A 164 3.69 15.41 8.66
CA LEU A 164 4.43 15.16 9.91
C LEU A 164 5.94 15.15 9.70
N ALA A 165 6.43 14.59 8.58
CA ALA A 165 7.85 14.57 8.24
C ALA A 165 8.44 15.98 8.02
N PHE A 166 7.59 16.96 7.68
CA PHE A 166 7.98 18.34 7.39
C PHE A 166 7.39 19.34 8.40
N GLU A 167 6.96 18.89 9.59
CA GLU A 167 6.25 19.74 10.55
C GLU A 167 7.08 20.94 11.05
N ASP A 168 8.41 20.79 11.09
CA ASP A 168 9.34 21.83 11.53
C ASP A 168 9.66 22.87 10.47
N LEU A 169 9.32 22.64 9.19
CA LEU A 169 9.61 23.57 8.11
C LEU A 169 8.66 24.78 8.08
N LEU A 170 7.44 24.64 8.63
CA LEU A 170 6.37 25.62 8.49
C LEU A 170 5.64 25.80 9.84
N ALA A 171 5.66 27.01 10.40
CA ALA A 171 4.96 27.33 11.66
C ALA A 171 3.45 26.94 11.67
N PRO A 172 2.68 27.08 10.57
CA PRO A 172 1.30 26.59 10.52
C PRO A 172 1.17 25.08 10.70
N PHE A 173 2.20 24.30 10.33
CA PHE A 173 2.14 22.85 10.41
C PHE A 173 2.22 22.37 11.85
N LYS A 174 3.07 23.02 12.64
CA LYS A 174 3.18 22.80 14.08
C LYS A 174 1.86 23.02 14.82
N ALA A 175 1.01 23.94 14.36
CA ALA A 175 -0.28 24.23 14.99
C ALA A 175 -1.31 23.10 14.86
N ILE A 176 -1.26 22.32 13.76
CA ILE A 176 -2.22 21.23 13.51
C ILE A 176 -1.61 19.82 13.62
N ARG A 177 -0.33 19.73 13.99
CA ARG A 177 0.42 18.46 14.05
C ARG A 177 -0.27 17.37 14.85
N HIS A 178 -0.90 17.73 15.98
CA HIS A 178 -1.51 16.75 16.87
C HIS A 178 -2.73 16.10 16.20
N SER A 179 -3.56 16.91 15.55
CA SER A 179 -4.71 16.42 14.78
C SER A 179 -4.26 15.58 13.58
N VAL A 180 -3.21 15.99 12.87
CA VAL A 180 -2.68 15.22 11.75
C VAL A 180 -2.10 13.87 12.22
N LYS A 181 -1.38 13.85 13.33
CA LYS A 181 -0.84 12.62 13.94
C LYS A 181 -1.97 11.67 14.36
N GLU A 182 -3.03 12.19 14.94
CA GLU A 182 -4.20 11.40 15.33
C GLU A 182 -4.90 10.79 14.11
N VAL A 183 -5.13 11.59 13.06
CA VAL A 183 -5.71 11.10 11.80
C VAL A 183 -4.80 10.05 11.15
N HIS A 184 -3.49 10.28 11.09
CA HIS A 184 -2.53 9.33 10.54
C HIS A 184 -2.54 8.01 11.32
N GLY A 185 -2.50 8.08 12.65
CA GLY A 185 -2.59 6.91 13.54
C GLY A 185 -3.92 6.17 13.42
N PHE A 186 -5.04 6.89 13.26
CA PHE A 186 -6.35 6.27 13.03
C PHE A 186 -6.42 5.56 11.67
N CYS A 187 -5.93 6.21 10.61
CA CYS A 187 -5.89 5.63 9.28
C CYS A 187 -5.03 4.37 9.21
N MET A 188 -3.96 4.25 10.00
CA MET A 188 -3.19 3.01 10.14
C MET A 188 -4.08 1.82 10.54
N TYR A 189 -5.00 1.98 11.50
CA TYR A 189 -5.91 0.90 11.90
C TYR A 189 -6.88 0.53 10.78
N LEU A 190 -7.33 1.48 9.96
CA LEU A 190 -8.14 1.20 8.78
C LEU A 190 -7.33 0.42 7.72
N VAL A 191 -6.04 0.73 7.55
CA VAL A 191 -5.15 -0.03 6.65
C VAL A 191 -5.00 -1.47 7.15
N LEU A 192 -4.78 -1.67 8.45
CA LEU A 192 -4.72 -3.01 9.06
C LEU A 192 -6.01 -3.80 8.84
N ALA A 193 -7.18 -3.18 9.08
CA ALA A 193 -8.47 -3.81 8.83
C ALA A 193 -8.63 -4.20 7.35
N PHE A 194 -8.24 -3.32 6.42
CA PHE A 194 -8.23 -3.61 4.99
C PHE A 194 -7.36 -4.82 4.66
N ILE A 195 -6.13 -4.89 5.20
CA ILE A 195 -5.19 -5.99 4.94
C ILE A 195 -5.82 -7.33 5.36
N ILE A 196 -6.43 -7.40 6.55
CA ILE A 196 -7.11 -8.60 7.05
C ILE A 196 -8.24 -9.02 6.11
N VAL A 197 -9.11 -8.07 5.73
CA VAL A 197 -10.23 -8.32 4.81
C VAL A 197 -9.72 -8.76 3.43
N HIS A 198 -8.66 -8.13 2.92
CA HIS A 198 -8.06 -8.46 1.63
C HIS A 198 -7.49 -9.88 1.62
N ILE A 199 -6.67 -10.24 2.60
CA ILE A 199 -6.09 -11.58 2.72
C ILE A 199 -7.19 -12.64 2.87
N THR A 200 -8.19 -12.38 3.72
CA THR A 200 -9.34 -13.28 3.89
C THR A 200 -10.10 -13.46 2.57
N GLY A 201 -10.34 -12.38 1.83
CA GLY A 201 -11.00 -12.42 0.53
C GLY A 201 -10.20 -13.24 -0.50
N VAL A 202 -8.88 -13.06 -0.55
CA VAL A 202 -7.99 -13.85 -1.42
C VAL A 202 -8.03 -15.32 -1.04
N PHE A 203 -7.92 -15.65 0.26
CA PHE A 203 -7.94 -17.02 0.74
C PHE A 203 -9.27 -17.74 0.44
N LEU A 204 -10.41 -17.06 0.64
CA LEU A 204 -11.73 -17.60 0.30
C LEU A 204 -11.88 -17.82 -1.21
N ALA A 205 -11.40 -16.88 -2.04
CA ALA A 205 -11.46 -17.01 -3.49
C ALA A 205 -10.59 -18.17 -4.00
N GLU A 206 -9.39 -18.33 -3.44
CA GLU A 206 -8.46 -19.43 -3.76
C GLU A 206 -9.05 -20.81 -3.43
N ARG A 207 -9.92 -20.91 -2.42
CA ARG A 207 -10.65 -22.15 -2.07
C ARG A 207 -11.95 -22.35 -2.86
N SER A 208 -12.38 -21.33 -3.60
CA SER A 208 -13.64 -21.33 -4.35
C SER A 208 -13.39 -21.72 -5.82
N THR A 209 -14.29 -21.32 -6.72
CA THR A 209 -14.18 -21.56 -8.17
C THR A 209 -13.08 -20.74 -8.83
N ASP A 210 -12.67 -19.63 -8.23
CA ASP A 210 -11.68 -18.69 -8.77
C ASP A 210 -10.26 -19.02 -8.26
N LYS A 211 -9.78 -20.24 -8.54
CA LYS A 211 -8.46 -20.72 -8.09
C LYS A 211 -7.32 -20.06 -8.86
N GLY A 212 -6.15 -19.96 -8.22
CA GLY A 212 -4.92 -19.50 -8.84
C GLY A 212 -4.75 -17.98 -8.84
N ILE A 213 -5.45 -17.22 -7.99
CA ILE A 213 -5.37 -15.76 -7.96
C ILE A 213 -3.98 -15.31 -7.51
N ILE A 214 -3.40 -16.00 -6.51
CA ILE A 214 -2.04 -15.70 -6.05
C ILE A 214 -1.04 -16.03 -7.16
N SER A 215 -1.21 -17.17 -7.83
CA SER A 215 -0.35 -17.58 -8.94
C SER A 215 -0.43 -16.60 -10.11
N ASP A 216 -1.64 -16.13 -10.46
CA ASP A 216 -1.86 -15.11 -11.48
C ASP A 216 -1.20 -13.77 -11.09
N MET A 217 -1.26 -13.38 -9.81
CA MET A 217 -0.62 -12.15 -9.33
C MET A 217 0.91 -12.24 -9.36
N ILE A 218 1.49 -13.44 -9.29
CA ILE A 218 2.95 -13.65 -9.41
C ILE A 218 3.37 -13.77 -10.87
N SER A 219 2.71 -14.63 -11.65
CA SER A 219 3.10 -14.99 -13.03
C SER A 219 2.55 -14.04 -14.11
N GLY A 220 1.46 -13.34 -13.79
CA GLY A 220 0.69 -12.49 -14.69
C GLY A 220 -0.61 -13.11 -15.17
N GLY A 221 -0.80 -14.43 -15.00
CA GLY A 221 -1.98 -15.16 -15.48
C GLY A 221 -2.15 -15.12 -17.00
N GLU A 222 -2.92 -16.05 -17.53
CA GLU A 222 -3.37 -16.02 -18.93
C GLU A 222 -4.81 -15.49 -18.96
N ASP A 223 -5.09 -14.57 -19.87
CA ASP A 223 -6.46 -14.11 -20.10
C ASP A 223 -7.22 -15.25 -20.80
N ARG A 224 -7.82 -16.13 -20.00
CA ARG A 224 -8.68 -17.21 -20.50
C ARG A 224 -10.00 -16.57 -20.92
N ALA A 225 -10.05 -16.08 -22.16
CA ALA A 225 -11.28 -15.72 -22.83
C ALA A 225 -12.19 -16.94 -23.01
#